data_AF-A0A5S9XSV4-F1
#
_entry.id   AF-A0A5S9XSV4-F1
#
_cell.length_a   1.000
_cell.length_b   1.000
_cell.length_c   1.000
_cell.angle_alpha   90.00
_cell.angle_beta   90.00
_cell.angle_gamma   90.00
#
_symmetry.space_group_name_H-M   'P 1'
#
loop_
_entity.id
_entity.type
_entity.pdbx_description
1 polymer ?
#
loop_
_entity_poly.entity_id
_entity_poly.type
_entity_poly.pdbx_seq_one_letter_code
_entity_poly.pdbx_strand_id
1 'polypeptide(L)'
;MGEDGICLECKRPTETVFNYKNGDTICIECGHVIENNFIDELDGAPTNPNLKSGHLPTIIFKPNGRSSSLASKLRRTQNQMMKNKQEEVVMKKAYAEIERMSEALGLTFGISYTACKILSKLDKKNLRGPKSLRGLCAASVSRACSQVNIPKTLKGITTVANVDMKEINKAVKLLEDSFGTV
;
A
#
# COMPACT_ATOMS: atom_id res chain seq x y z
N MET A 1 -25.79 -6.58 -3.37
CA MET A 1 -24.76 -7.05 -4.32
C MET A 1 -25.47 -8.01 -5.25
N GLY A 2 -26.13 -7.44 -6.27
CA GLY A 2 -26.86 -8.21 -7.28
C GLY A 2 -25.87 -8.80 -8.28
N GLU A 3 -26.26 -9.91 -8.88
CA GLU A 3 -25.47 -10.70 -9.83
C GLU A 3 -25.07 -9.83 -11.02
N ASP A 4 -23.78 -9.46 -11.10
CA ASP A 4 -23.25 -8.58 -12.14
C ASP A 4 -23.56 -9.16 -13.53
N GLY A 5 -24.42 -8.49 -14.30
CA GLY A 5 -24.63 -8.77 -15.72
C GLY A 5 -25.86 -9.58 -16.13
N ILE A 6 -26.83 -9.85 -15.24
CA ILE A 6 -28.11 -10.45 -15.65
C ILE A 6 -29.14 -9.37 -15.98
N CYS A 7 -29.60 -9.34 -17.23
CA CYS A 7 -30.71 -8.48 -17.61
C CYS A 7 -32.05 -9.08 -17.16
N LEU A 8 -32.84 -8.32 -16.40
CA LEU A 8 -34.16 -8.75 -15.89
C LEU A 8 -35.18 -9.05 -17.00
N GLU A 9 -35.08 -8.36 -18.13
CA GLU A 9 -35.93 -8.58 -19.30
C GLU A 9 -35.49 -9.82 -20.09
N CYS A 10 -34.19 -10.00 -20.31
CA CYS A 10 -33.68 -11.15 -21.05
C CYS A 10 -33.56 -12.43 -20.21
N LYS A 11 -33.63 -12.31 -18.87
CA LYS A 11 -33.47 -13.38 -17.87
C LYS A 11 -32.24 -14.26 -18.11
N ARG A 12 -31.20 -13.68 -18.69
CA ARG A 12 -29.95 -14.34 -19.06
C ARG A 12 -28.78 -13.39 -18.81
N PRO A 13 -27.56 -13.90 -18.58
CA PRO A 13 -26.38 -13.06 -18.57
C PRO A 13 -26.19 -12.44 -19.95
N THR A 14 -26.11 -11.12 -19.99
CA THR A 14 -26.01 -10.34 -21.23
C THR A 14 -24.83 -9.39 -21.13
N GLU A 15 -24.10 -9.22 -22.23
CA GLU A 15 -23.12 -8.15 -22.31
C GLU A 15 -23.79 -6.78 -22.16
N THR A 16 -23.13 -5.89 -21.43
CA THR A 16 -23.62 -4.56 -21.12
C THR A 16 -22.70 -3.50 -21.70
N VAL A 17 -23.29 -2.36 -22.09
CA VAL A 17 -22.57 -1.16 -22.53
C VAL A 17 -22.79 -0.07 -21.51
N PHE A 18 -21.70 0.58 -21.11
CA PHE A 18 -21.76 1.72 -20.20
C PHE A 18 -21.86 3.03 -20.98
N ASN A 19 -22.91 3.80 -20.71
CA ASN A 19 -23.10 5.13 -21.24
C ASN A 19 -22.54 6.18 -20.29
N TYR A 20 -21.29 6.60 -20.55
CA TYR A 20 -20.58 7.61 -19.76
C TYR A 20 -21.28 8.97 -19.65
N LYS A 21 -22.16 9.33 -20.60
CA LYS A 21 -22.83 10.64 -20.56
C LYS A 21 -23.93 10.70 -19.51
N ASN A 22 -24.58 9.56 -19.26
CA ASN A 22 -25.71 9.47 -18.33
C ASN A 22 -25.36 8.67 -17.06
N GLY A 23 -24.24 7.94 -17.07
CA GLY A 23 -23.88 7.01 -16.00
C GLY A 23 -24.72 5.73 -16.01
N ASP A 24 -25.22 5.32 -17.18
CA ASP A 24 -26.16 4.21 -17.30
C ASP A 24 -25.48 2.95 -17.83
N THR A 25 -25.73 1.80 -17.21
CA THR A 25 -25.33 0.47 -17.69
C THR A 25 -26.49 -0.16 -18.44
N ILE A 26 -26.34 -0.34 -19.75
CA ILE A 26 -27.42 -0.74 -20.67
C ILE A 26 -27.15 -2.15 -21.21
N CYS A 27 -28.18 -2.99 -21.28
CA CYS A 27 -28.13 -4.29 -21.95
C CYS A 27 -28.03 -4.12 -23.49
N ILE A 28 -27.09 -4.78 -24.14
CA ILE A 28 -26.92 -4.71 -25.61
C ILE A 28 -28.09 -5.35 -26.36
N GLU A 29 -28.67 -6.41 -25.79
CA GLU A 29 -29.65 -7.25 -26.48
C GLU A 29 -31.06 -6.64 -26.49
N CYS A 30 -31.47 -5.98 -25.41
CA CYS A 30 -32.84 -5.44 -25.27
C CYS A 30 -32.90 -3.94 -25.00
N GLY A 31 -31.76 -3.27 -24.78
CA GLY A 31 -31.71 -1.84 -24.45
C GLY A 31 -32.21 -1.49 -23.04
N HIS A 32 -32.49 -2.48 -22.19
CA HIS A 32 -32.90 -2.23 -20.80
C HIS A 32 -31.74 -1.65 -19.99
N VAL A 33 -32.02 -0.60 -19.22
CA VAL A 33 -31.03 -0.02 -18.31
C VAL A 33 -31.03 -0.83 -17.02
N ILE A 34 -29.90 -1.50 -16.75
CA ILE A 34 -29.72 -2.41 -15.61
C ILE A 34 -29.36 -1.62 -14.36
N GLU A 35 -28.50 -0.61 -14.53
CA GLU A 35 -28.08 0.29 -13.47
C GLU A 35 -28.07 1.72 -14.00
N ASN A 36 -28.64 2.64 -13.25
CA ASN A 36 -28.74 4.05 -13.64
C ASN A 36 -27.89 4.89 -12.70
N ASN A 37 -27.38 6.02 -13.21
CA ASN A 37 -26.74 7.06 -12.41
C ASN A 37 -25.54 6.54 -11.60
N PHE A 38 -24.66 5.78 -12.25
CA PHE A 38 -23.36 5.42 -11.72
C PHE A 38 -22.53 6.69 -11.47
N ILE A 39 -22.07 6.83 -10.23
CA ILE A 39 -21.21 7.94 -9.81
C ILE A 39 -19.81 7.36 -9.60
N ASP A 40 -18.84 7.83 -10.38
CA ASP A 40 -17.43 7.57 -10.11
C ASP A 40 -17.04 8.26 -8.80
N GLU A 41 -16.92 7.52 -7.70
CA GLU A 41 -16.35 8.02 -6.43
C GLU A 41 -14.82 8.14 -6.56
N LEU A 42 -14.34 9.12 -7.33
CA LEU A 42 -12.91 9.44 -7.47
C LEU A 42 -12.48 10.68 -6.67
N ASP A 43 -13.40 11.30 -5.93
CA ASP A 43 -13.14 12.54 -5.22
C ASP A 43 -12.68 12.29 -3.78
N GLY A 44 -11.37 12.42 -3.53
CA GLY A 44 -10.83 12.32 -2.19
C GLY A 44 -9.31 12.32 -2.12
N ALA A 45 -8.76 12.53 -0.93
CA ALA A 45 -7.34 12.33 -0.68
C ALA A 45 -7.04 10.81 -0.57
N PRO A 46 -6.11 10.26 -1.35
CA PRO A 46 -5.80 8.84 -1.28
C PRO A 46 -5.18 8.51 0.08
N THR A 47 -5.68 7.45 0.72
CA THR A 47 -5.05 6.88 1.91
C THR A 47 -4.26 5.64 1.53
N ASN A 48 -3.20 5.33 2.28
CA ASN A 48 -2.46 4.08 2.07
C ASN A 48 -3.14 2.96 2.87
N PRO A 49 -3.85 2.01 2.23
CA PRO A 49 -4.56 0.93 2.92
C PRO A 49 -3.63 -0.04 3.65
N ASN A 50 -2.32 -0.03 3.33
CA ASN A 50 -1.33 -0.85 4.03
C ASN A 50 -0.98 -0.29 5.43
N LEU A 51 -1.39 0.94 5.76
CA LEU A 51 -1.28 1.47 7.11
C LEU A 51 -2.55 1.08 7.90
N LYS A 52 -2.39 0.15 8.85
CA LYS A 52 -3.48 -0.40 9.68
C LYS A 52 -4.25 0.64 10.51
N SER A 53 -3.73 1.86 10.60
CA SER A 53 -4.24 2.87 11.49
C SER A 53 -5.51 3.54 10.97
N GLY A 54 -5.80 3.47 9.66
CA GLY A 54 -7.05 4.00 9.08
C GLY A 54 -7.29 5.48 9.42
N HIS A 55 -6.26 6.18 9.89
CA HIS A 55 -6.37 7.55 10.33
C HIS A 55 -6.39 8.43 9.08
N LEU A 56 -7.25 9.45 9.10
CA LEU A 56 -7.32 10.53 8.11
C LEU A 56 -6.66 11.78 8.71
N PRO A 57 -5.32 11.81 8.87
CA PRO A 57 -4.67 12.95 9.50
C PRO A 57 -4.70 14.16 8.57
N THR A 58 -5.20 15.28 9.07
CA THR A 58 -5.01 16.58 8.43
C THR A 58 -3.74 17.25 8.95
N ILE A 59 -3.06 18.00 8.08
CA ILE A 59 -1.82 18.72 8.45
C ILE A 59 -2.20 20.13 8.89
N ILE A 60 -1.85 20.51 10.12
CA ILE A 60 -1.95 21.91 10.57
C ILE A 60 -0.82 22.72 9.91
N PHE A 61 -1.16 23.37 8.79
CA PHE A 61 -0.23 24.21 8.03
C PHE A 61 0.10 25.51 8.78
N LYS A 62 1.35 25.99 8.66
CA LYS A 62 1.78 27.29 9.17
C LYS A 62 1.86 28.28 8.00
N PRO A 63 0.92 29.25 7.88
CA PRO A 63 1.01 30.27 6.84
C PRO A 63 2.17 31.23 7.11
N ASN A 64 2.86 31.65 6.05
CA ASN A 64 3.89 32.67 6.12
C ASN A 64 3.23 34.01 6.50
N GLY A 65 3.53 34.55 7.69
CA GLY A 65 3.17 35.94 8.06
C GLY A 65 2.19 36.14 9.22
N ARG A 66 1.65 35.11 9.89
CA ARG A 66 0.83 35.27 11.11
C ARG A 66 1.32 34.40 12.26
N SER A 67 1.14 34.92 13.49
CA SER A 67 1.66 34.45 14.78
C SER A 67 2.10 32.97 14.82
N SER A 68 3.41 32.78 14.69
CA SER A 68 4.14 31.50 14.71
C SER A 68 3.84 30.63 15.94
N SER A 69 3.38 31.22 17.05
CA SER A 69 3.26 30.52 18.34
C SER A 69 2.04 29.61 18.42
N LEU A 70 0.89 30.00 17.87
CA LEU A 70 -0.35 29.21 17.97
C LEU A 70 -0.30 27.96 17.09
N ALA A 71 0.08 28.10 15.81
CA ALA A 71 0.24 26.96 14.91
C ALA A 71 1.28 25.96 15.44
N SER A 72 2.36 26.46 16.06
CA SER A 72 3.38 25.61 16.68
C SER A 72 2.86 24.90 17.94
N LYS A 73 2.04 25.56 18.77
CA LYS A 73 1.39 24.94 19.93
C LYS A 73 0.39 23.86 19.49
N LEU A 74 -0.48 24.18 18.53
CA LEU A 74 -1.44 23.23 17.96
C LEU A 74 -0.76 22.01 17.36
N ARG A 75 0.32 22.19 16.59
CA ARG A 75 1.11 21.05 16.05
C ARG A 75 1.73 20.20 17.15
N ARG A 76 2.22 20.81 18.23
CA ARG A 76 2.74 20.07 19.40
C ARG A 76 1.64 19.27 20.08
N THR A 77 0.46 19.86 20.30
CA THR A 77 -0.69 19.16 20.89
C THR A 77 -1.19 18.03 19.98
N GLN A 78 -1.30 18.27 18.67
CA GLN A 78 -1.67 17.24 17.69
C GLN A 78 -0.66 16.09 17.70
N ASN A 79 0.65 16.38 17.73
CA ASN A 79 1.68 15.34 17.83
C ASN A 79 1.63 14.54 19.15
N GLN A 80 1.14 15.15 20.24
CA GLN A 80 0.92 14.45 21.50
C GLN A 80 -0.32 13.55 21.46
N MET A 81 -1.40 14.00 20.81
CA MET A 81 -2.63 13.20 20.60
C MET A 81 -2.37 12.05 19.62
N MET A 82 -1.64 12.34 18.55
CA MET A 82 -1.17 11.38 17.54
C MET A 82 0.12 10.67 17.99
N LYS A 83 0.30 10.43 19.30
CA LYS A 83 1.32 9.49 19.79
C LYS A 83 0.98 8.12 19.25
N ASN A 84 1.35 7.91 18.00
CA ASN A 84 1.17 6.68 17.27
C ASN A 84 1.81 5.58 18.11
N LYS A 85 1.14 4.44 18.16
CA LYS A 85 1.73 3.22 18.70
C LYS A 85 3.11 3.06 18.06
N GLN A 86 4.16 2.85 18.85
CA GLN A 86 5.56 2.75 18.40
C GLN A 86 5.72 1.93 17.10
N GLU A 87 4.87 0.93 16.92
CA GLU A 87 4.70 0.08 15.74
C GLU A 87 4.46 0.85 14.42
N GLU A 88 3.57 1.84 14.39
CA GLU A 88 3.23 2.57 13.15
C GLU A 88 4.39 3.49 12.72
N VAL A 89 5.10 4.08 13.68
CA VAL A 89 6.31 4.86 13.40
C VAL A 89 7.40 3.98 12.80
N VAL A 90 7.55 2.76 13.31
CA VAL A 90 8.49 1.77 12.76
C VAL A 90 8.07 1.35 11.34
N MET A 91 6.78 1.12 11.10
CA MET A 91 6.27 0.79 9.76
C MET A 91 6.46 1.91 8.74
N LYS A 92 6.19 3.16 9.11
CA LYS A 92 6.43 4.32 8.22
C LYS A 92 7.91 4.43 7.84
N LYS A 93 8.81 4.20 8.80
CA LYS A 93 10.26 4.16 8.52
C LYS A 93 10.63 3.00 7.60
N ALA A 94 10.00 1.85 7.76
CA ALA A 94 10.25 0.68 6.92
C ALA A 94 9.81 0.91 5.47
N TYR A 95 8.64 1.52 5.24
CA TYR A 95 8.19 1.86 3.89
C TYR A 95 9.12 2.87 3.21
N ALA A 96 9.57 3.89 3.93
CA ALA A 96 10.56 4.84 3.40
C ALA A 96 11.89 4.16 3.03
N GLU A 97 12.32 3.15 3.80
CA GLU A 97 13.52 2.37 3.47
C GLU A 97 13.32 1.49 2.24
N ILE A 98 12.16 0.83 2.10
CA ILE A 98 11.80 0.04 0.90
C ILE A 98 11.78 0.93 -0.35
N GLU A 99 11.24 2.13 -0.25
CA GLU A 99 11.20 3.09 -1.35
C GLU A 99 12.61 3.52 -1.76
N ARG A 100 13.46 3.90 -0.79
CA ARG A 100 14.88 4.21 -1.02
C ARG A 100 15.62 3.05 -1.69
N MET A 101 15.41 1.81 -1.21
CA MET A 101 16.01 0.62 -1.78
C MET A 101 15.52 0.36 -3.21
N SER A 102 14.24 0.57 -3.46
CA SER A 102 13.61 0.36 -4.76
C SER A 102 14.15 1.35 -5.79
N GLU A 103 14.29 2.61 -5.41
CA GLU A 103 14.89 3.66 -6.24
C GLU A 103 16.35 3.36 -6.55
N ALA A 104 17.15 3.01 -5.54
CA ALA A 104 18.56 2.65 -5.72
C ALA A 104 18.76 1.40 -6.61
N LEU A 105 17.78 0.49 -6.63
CA LEU A 105 17.80 -0.69 -7.49
C LEU A 105 17.16 -0.44 -8.85
N GLY A 106 16.51 0.71 -9.09
CA GLY A 106 15.73 0.97 -10.32
C GLY A 106 14.51 0.05 -10.46
N LEU A 107 13.80 -0.23 -9.38
CA LEU A 107 12.56 -1.01 -9.37
C LEU A 107 11.34 -0.15 -9.69
N THR A 108 10.33 -0.74 -10.33
CA THR A 108 9.05 -0.06 -10.60
C THR A 108 8.22 0.11 -9.33
N PHE A 109 7.32 1.10 -9.32
CA PHE A 109 6.43 1.37 -8.19
C PHE A 109 5.60 0.14 -7.78
N GLY A 110 5.17 -0.69 -8.74
CA GLY A 110 4.42 -1.91 -8.46
C GLY A 110 5.18 -2.91 -7.59
N ILE A 111 6.51 -3.00 -7.74
CA ILE A 111 7.35 -3.91 -6.95
C ILE A 111 7.54 -3.34 -5.54
N SER A 112 7.79 -2.04 -5.42
CA SER A 112 7.87 -1.34 -4.12
C SER A 112 6.57 -1.48 -3.34
N TYR A 113 5.42 -1.32 -4.01
CA TYR A 113 4.11 -1.51 -3.42
C TYR A 113 3.89 -2.95 -2.93
N THR A 114 4.28 -3.94 -3.75
CA THR A 114 4.18 -5.36 -3.40
C THR A 114 5.07 -5.68 -2.19
N ALA A 115 6.28 -5.15 -2.13
CA ALA A 115 7.17 -5.29 -0.98
C ALA A 115 6.56 -4.67 0.29
N CYS A 116 5.97 -3.47 0.19
CA CYS A 116 5.25 -2.82 1.29
C CYS A 116 4.05 -3.66 1.76
N LYS A 117 3.32 -4.29 0.84
CA LYS A 117 2.18 -5.16 1.12
C LYS A 117 2.60 -6.47 1.81
N ILE A 118 3.74 -7.05 1.44
CA ILE A 118 4.30 -8.22 2.12
C ILE A 118 4.67 -7.84 3.56
N LEU A 119 5.34 -6.70 3.75
CA LEU A 119 5.73 -6.21 5.06
C LEU A 119 4.51 -5.91 5.96
N SER A 120 3.43 -5.34 5.41
CA SER A 120 2.22 -4.98 6.17
C SER A 120 1.46 -6.19 6.71
N LYS A 121 1.55 -7.32 5.99
CA LYS A 121 0.92 -8.59 6.36
C LYS A 121 1.69 -9.35 7.45
N LEU A 122 2.96 -9.03 7.70
CA LEU A 122 3.74 -9.71 8.73
C LEU A 122 3.27 -9.37 10.15
N ASP A 123 3.46 -10.35 11.03
CA ASP A 123 3.05 -10.25 12.43
C ASP A 123 3.88 -9.25 13.24
N LYS A 124 3.19 -8.54 14.14
CA LYS A 124 3.71 -7.45 15.00
C LYS A 124 4.91 -7.87 15.86
N LYS A 125 5.11 -9.17 16.08
CA LYS A 125 6.18 -9.72 16.92
C LYS A 125 7.53 -9.75 16.21
N ASN A 126 7.56 -9.85 14.88
CA ASN A 126 8.79 -9.95 14.09
C ASN A 126 9.47 -8.60 13.84
N LEU A 127 8.78 -7.49 14.12
CA LEU A 127 9.30 -6.12 13.97
C LEU A 127 10.07 -5.61 15.19
N ARG A 128 10.27 -6.44 16.22
CA ARG A 128 10.97 -6.04 17.45
C ARG A 128 12.48 -6.15 17.28
N GLY A 129 13.08 -5.15 16.61
CA GLY A 129 14.53 -4.95 16.54
C GLY A 129 14.96 -3.94 15.46
N PRO A 130 16.00 -3.11 15.69
CA PRO A 130 16.46 -2.14 14.69
C PRO A 130 17.23 -2.78 13.53
N LYS A 131 18.00 -3.85 13.77
CA LYS A 131 18.76 -4.58 12.74
C LYS A 131 17.85 -5.48 11.88
N SER A 132 16.85 -6.08 12.51
CA SER A 132 15.84 -6.87 11.83
C SER A 132 14.96 -6.04 10.88
N LEU A 133 14.78 -4.74 11.10
CA LEU A 133 13.95 -3.90 10.22
C LEU A 133 14.52 -3.79 8.81
N ARG A 134 15.81 -3.43 8.68
CA ARG A 134 16.46 -3.33 7.36
C ARG A 134 16.58 -4.69 6.69
N GLY A 135 16.92 -5.73 7.46
CA GLY A 135 16.93 -7.11 6.98
C GLY A 135 15.57 -7.57 6.44
N LEU A 136 14.49 -7.21 7.14
CA LEU A 136 13.11 -7.54 6.74
C LEU A 136 12.66 -6.75 5.51
N CYS A 137 13.04 -5.46 5.40
CA CYS A 137 12.79 -4.66 4.20
C CYS A 137 13.52 -5.26 2.98
N ALA A 138 14.80 -5.61 3.14
CA ALA A 138 15.59 -6.23 2.09
C ALA A 138 15.03 -7.60 1.66
N ALA A 139 14.63 -8.44 2.62
CA ALA A 139 13.98 -9.71 2.34
C ALA A 139 12.63 -9.52 1.63
N SER A 140 11.85 -8.51 2.02
CA SER A 140 10.56 -8.18 1.40
C SER A 140 10.71 -7.72 -0.06
N VAL A 141 11.73 -6.88 -0.33
CA VAL A 141 12.08 -6.46 -1.70
C VAL A 141 12.57 -7.65 -2.53
N SER A 142 13.40 -8.53 -1.95
CA SER A 142 13.85 -9.75 -2.62
C SER A 142 12.68 -10.64 -3.01
N ARG A 143 11.74 -10.88 -2.09
CA ARG A 143 10.55 -11.70 -2.34
C ARG A 143 9.64 -11.08 -3.41
N ALA A 144 9.44 -9.77 -3.37
CA ALA A 144 8.68 -9.05 -4.39
C ALA A 144 9.34 -9.16 -5.78
N CYS A 145 10.67 -9.08 -5.86
CA CYS A 145 11.40 -9.29 -7.12
C CYS A 145 11.25 -10.73 -7.63
N SER A 146 11.31 -11.72 -6.73
CA SER A 146 11.11 -13.13 -7.08
C SER A 146 9.70 -13.41 -7.63
N GLN A 147 8.65 -12.78 -7.08
CA GLN A 147 7.28 -12.93 -7.60
C GLN A 147 7.12 -12.41 -9.03
N VAL A 148 7.89 -11.40 -9.42
CA VAL A 148 7.85 -10.78 -10.76
C VAL A 148 8.88 -11.43 -11.71
N ASN A 149 9.58 -12.49 -11.29
CA ASN A 149 10.64 -13.15 -12.04
C ASN A 149 11.75 -12.20 -12.51
N ILE A 150 12.05 -11.15 -11.75
CA ILE A 150 13.15 -10.23 -12.06
C ILE A 150 14.42 -10.79 -11.43
N PRO A 151 15.44 -11.17 -12.21
CA PRO A 151 16.67 -11.75 -11.69
C PRO A 151 17.53 -10.66 -11.03
N LYS A 152 17.23 -10.30 -9.78
CA LYS A 152 18.11 -9.45 -8.97
C LYS A 152 19.01 -10.31 -8.11
N THR A 153 20.31 -10.06 -8.19
CA THR A 153 21.29 -10.76 -7.37
C THR A 153 21.12 -10.34 -5.91
N LEU A 154 21.10 -11.31 -5.00
CA LEU A 154 21.11 -11.07 -3.55
C LEU A 154 22.28 -10.15 -3.12
N LYS A 155 23.37 -10.15 -3.90
CA LYS A 155 24.51 -9.24 -3.73
C LYS A 155 24.12 -7.77 -3.92
N GLY A 156 23.36 -7.43 -4.96
CA GLY A 156 22.90 -6.06 -5.19
C GLY A 156 22.00 -5.54 -4.06
N ILE A 157 21.13 -6.42 -3.53
CA ILE A 157 20.26 -6.09 -2.39
C ILE A 157 21.09 -5.88 -1.10
N THR A 158 22.09 -6.74 -0.87
CA THR A 158 22.99 -6.65 0.29
C THR A 158 23.75 -5.32 0.30
N THR A 159 24.28 -4.90 -0.86
CA THR A 159 24.99 -3.62 -1.00
C THR A 159 24.08 -2.41 -0.72
N VAL A 160 22.85 -2.42 -1.24
CA VAL A 160 21.92 -1.30 -1.05
C VAL A 160 21.35 -1.24 0.37
N ALA A 161 21.11 -2.40 1.00
CA ALA A 161 20.57 -2.49 2.35
C ALA A 161 21.64 -2.23 3.44
N ASN A 162 22.93 -2.42 3.13
CA ASN A 162 24.04 -2.39 4.09
C ASN A 162 23.78 -3.33 5.30
N VAL A 163 23.35 -4.55 5.01
CA VAL A 163 23.03 -5.62 5.98
C VAL A 163 23.74 -6.89 5.54
N ASP A 164 24.16 -7.71 6.50
CA ASP A 164 24.82 -8.99 6.21
C ASP A 164 23.91 -9.96 5.46
N MET A 165 24.47 -10.66 4.47
CA MET A 165 23.76 -11.65 3.65
C MET A 165 23.14 -12.78 4.49
N LYS A 166 23.74 -13.12 5.64
CA LYS A 166 23.19 -14.13 6.59
C LYS A 166 21.88 -13.66 7.24
N GLU A 167 21.78 -12.38 7.57
CA GLU A 167 20.59 -11.81 8.20
C GLU A 167 19.44 -11.71 7.20
N ILE A 168 19.75 -11.33 5.95
CA ILE A 168 18.77 -11.33 4.85
C ILE A 168 18.23 -12.74 4.62
N ASN A 169 19.09 -13.75 4.51
CA ASN A 169 18.65 -15.14 4.31
C ASN A 169 17.78 -15.67 5.45
N LYS A 170 18.10 -15.30 6.70
CA LYS A 170 17.26 -15.66 7.85
C LYS A 170 15.89 -14.98 7.78
N ALA A 171 15.85 -13.71 7.39
CA ALA A 171 14.60 -12.97 7.21
C ALA A 171 13.77 -13.53 6.04
N VAL A 172 14.40 -13.88 4.91
CA VAL A 172 13.73 -14.51 3.77
C VAL A 172 13.05 -15.83 4.18
N LYS A 173 13.76 -16.70 4.90
CA LYS A 173 13.16 -17.94 5.42
C LYS A 173 11.94 -17.68 6.31
N LEU A 174 12.03 -16.69 7.22
CA LEU A 174 10.88 -16.30 8.05
C LEU A 174 9.70 -15.80 7.21
N LEU A 175 9.95 -15.10 6.10
CA LEU A 175 8.90 -14.67 5.17
C LEU A 175 8.28 -15.87 4.42
N GLU A 176 9.11 -16.80 3.97
CA GLU A 176 8.66 -18.03 3.29
C GLU A 176 7.79 -18.88 4.21
N ASP A 177 8.20 -19.05 5.47
CA ASP A 177 7.44 -19.78 6.49
C ASP A 177 6.09 -19.10 6.79
N SER A 178 6.03 -17.76 6.71
CA SER A 178 4.82 -16.99 7.03
C SER A 178 3.83 -16.92 5.86
N PHE A 179 4.30 -16.92 4.62
CA PHE A 179 3.48 -16.72 3.43
C PHE A 179 3.30 -17.97 2.56
N GLY A 180 3.99 -19.06 2.89
CA GLY A 180 4.05 -20.25 2.04
C GLY A 180 4.86 -20.00 0.77
N THR A 181 5.48 -21.05 0.28
CA THR A 181 6.23 -21.03 -0.98
C THR A 181 5.24 -20.92 -2.14
N VAL A 182 5.13 -19.72 -2.75
CA VAL A 182 4.90 -19.60 -4.21
C VAL A 182 6.21 -19.60 -4.94
#